data_AF-C3ZFT5-F1
#
_entry.id   AF-C3ZFT5-F1
#
_cell.length_a   1.000
_cell.length_b   1.000
_cell.length_c   1.000
_cell.angle_alpha   90.00
_cell.angle_beta   90.00
_cell.angle_gamma   90.00
#
_symmetry.space_group_name_H-M   'P 1'
#
loop_
_entity.id
_entity.type
_entity.pdbx_description
1 polymer ?
#
loop_
_entity_poly.entity_id
_entity_poly.type
_entity_poly.pdbx_seq_one_letter_code
_entity_poly.pdbx_strand_id
1 'polypeptide(L)'
;MTAIGYTSLGCWADDISDRAIPTLEGTDSRLDGHYSSRENPIEKCYQVALSRGFPVFAVQNGGWCAGSADGLNTYYKYGASPACAADGGGGDLANEVYGITGTDADGCGGNLTAPSGLVTSPNYPDNYGNDANCEWTITTPVGSLIHLIFVSFHVEELFDFLSVYDGPSDSAVELQR
;
A
#
# COMPACT_ATOMS: atom_id res chain seq x y z
N MET A 1 -7.73 -5.11 12.56
CA MET A 1 -7.34 -5.60 11.22
C MET A 1 -7.34 -4.38 10.33
N THR A 2 -6.13 -3.96 9.95
CA THR A 2 -5.77 -2.68 9.33
C THR A 2 -6.41 -2.52 7.94
N ALA A 3 -6.98 -1.35 7.66
CA ALA A 3 -7.28 -0.79 6.35
C ALA A 3 -5.96 -0.29 5.80
N ILE A 4 -5.23 -1.30 5.40
CA ILE A 4 -4.17 -1.11 4.45
C ILE A 4 -4.87 -0.74 3.13
N GLY A 5 -4.29 0.13 2.29
CA GLY A 5 -4.80 0.44 0.95
C GLY A 5 -4.86 -0.76 -0.01
N TYR A 6 -4.70 -1.95 0.54
CA TYR A 6 -4.81 -3.24 -0.09
C TYR A 6 -5.35 -4.28 0.89
N THR A 7 -5.94 -5.36 0.35
CA THR A 7 -6.41 -6.51 1.11
C THR A 7 -5.71 -7.77 0.64
N SER A 8 -5.39 -8.70 1.54
CA SER A 8 -4.85 -10.00 1.14
C SER A 8 -5.91 -10.79 0.37
N LEU A 9 -5.51 -11.27 -0.81
CA LEU A 9 -6.23 -12.23 -1.64
C LEU A 9 -5.72 -13.66 -1.39
N GLY A 10 -4.79 -13.83 -0.45
CA GLY A 10 -4.27 -15.11 0.03
C GLY A 10 -2.94 -15.53 -0.60
N CYS A 11 -2.58 -16.79 -0.32
CA CYS A 11 -1.33 -17.39 -0.73
C CYS A 11 -1.48 -18.26 -1.99
N TRP A 12 -0.63 -18.01 -3.00
CA TRP A 12 -0.73 -18.62 -4.32
C TRP A 12 0.63 -19.14 -4.78
N ALA A 13 0.64 -20.33 -5.39
CA ALA A 13 1.86 -20.93 -5.93
C ALA A 13 2.38 -20.11 -7.11
N ASP A 14 3.69 -20.18 -7.33
CA ASP A 14 4.38 -19.48 -8.40
C ASP A 14 5.41 -20.38 -9.11
N ASP A 15 5.83 -19.98 -10.31
CA ASP A 15 6.82 -20.71 -11.10
C ASP A 15 7.93 -19.74 -11.58
N ILE A 16 9.18 -20.08 -11.29
CA ILE A 16 10.33 -19.22 -11.64
C ILE A 16 10.54 -19.07 -13.15
N SER A 17 10.11 -20.05 -13.95
CA SER A 17 10.22 -20.02 -15.41
C SER A 17 9.08 -19.25 -16.08
N ASP A 18 7.96 -19.07 -15.38
CA ASP A 18 6.74 -18.45 -15.89
C ASP A 18 5.92 -17.84 -14.73
N ARG A 19 6.33 -16.65 -14.27
CA ARG A 19 5.76 -16.02 -13.07
C ARG A 19 4.26 -15.75 -13.22
N ALA A 20 3.46 -16.07 -12.20
CA ALA A 20 2.03 -15.77 -12.17
C ALA A 20 1.76 -14.26 -12.19
N ILE A 21 2.58 -13.48 -11.49
CA ILE A 21 2.61 -12.02 -11.55
C ILE A 21 4.06 -11.59 -11.88
N PRO A 22 4.28 -10.81 -12.94
CA PRO A 22 5.60 -10.29 -13.31
C PRO A 22 6.31 -9.54 -12.17
N THR A 23 7.64 -9.62 -12.17
CA THR A 23 8.47 -8.93 -11.18
C THR A 23 8.45 -7.42 -11.35
N LEU A 24 8.52 -6.71 -10.23
CA LEU A 24 8.78 -5.27 -10.18
C LEU A 24 10.21 -4.94 -9.75
N GLU A 25 11.01 -5.94 -9.36
CA GLU A 25 12.40 -5.74 -8.93
C GLU A 25 13.24 -5.03 -10.01
N GLY A 26 14.04 -4.04 -9.60
CA GLY A 26 14.88 -3.25 -10.50
C GLY A 26 14.12 -2.31 -11.44
N THR A 27 12.81 -2.13 -11.26
CA THR A 27 12.01 -1.20 -12.08
C THR A 27 11.75 0.14 -11.39
N ASP A 28 12.09 0.27 -10.11
CA ASP A 28 11.79 1.42 -9.27
C ASP A 28 12.82 1.55 -8.15
N SER A 29 13.24 2.78 -7.84
CA SER A 29 14.28 3.03 -6.82
C SER A 29 13.87 2.56 -5.42
N ARG A 30 12.56 2.51 -5.14
CA ARG A 30 12.03 1.95 -3.87
C ARG A 30 12.36 0.46 -3.72
N LEU A 31 12.63 -0.24 -4.81
CA LEU A 31 13.00 -1.66 -4.85
C LEU A 31 14.49 -1.89 -5.11
N ASP A 32 15.33 -0.87 -5.06
CA ASP A 32 16.78 -1.06 -5.25
C ASP A 32 17.40 -1.92 -4.14
N GLY A 33 18.51 -2.59 -4.48
CA GLY A 33 19.20 -3.52 -3.60
C GLY A 33 18.58 -4.92 -3.57
N HIS A 34 19.06 -5.76 -2.65
CA HIS A 34 18.56 -7.13 -2.52
C HIS A 34 17.28 -7.15 -1.67
N TYR A 35 16.21 -7.76 -2.18
CA TYR A 35 14.90 -7.77 -1.54
C TYR A 35 14.91 -8.37 -0.13
N SER A 36 15.80 -9.32 0.18
CA SER A 36 15.88 -9.95 1.50
C SER A 36 16.41 -9.02 2.60
N SER A 37 17.03 -7.90 2.24
CA SER A 37 17.49 -6.86 3.17
C SER A 37 16.57 -5.64 3.20
N ARG A 38 15.47 -5.67 2.44
CA ARG A 38 14.57 -4.53 2.27
C ARG A 38 13.73 -4.34 3.53
N GLU A 39 13.84 -3.17 4.14
CA GLU A 39 12.90 -2.74 5.18
C GLU A 39 11.54 -2.40 4.58
N ASN A 40 10.47 -2.77 5.31
CA ASN A 40 9.07 -2.59 4.91
C ASN A 40 8.77 -3.11 3.49
N PRO A 41 9.09 -4.38 3.18
CA PRO A 41 9.05 -4.88 1.81
C PRO A 41 7.64 -4.90 1.23
N ILE A 42 6.63 -5.20 2.05
CA ILE A 42 5.22 -5.22 1.63
C ILE A 42 4.77 -3.79 1.26
N GLU A 43 5.07 -2.81 2.10
CA GLU A 43 4.69 -1.42 1.85
C GLU A 43 5.40 -0.86 0.61
N LYS A 44 6.70 -1.09 0.47
CA LYS A 44 7.43 -0.64 -0.72
C LYS A 44 6.89 -1.29 -1.99
N CYS A 45 6.55 -2.58 -1.95
CA CYS A 45 5.97 -3.25 -3.11
C CYS A 45 4.59 -2.69 -3.47
N TYR A 46 3.75 -2.45 -2.46
CA TYR A 46 2.46 -1.78 -2.62
C TYR A 46 2.60 -0.43 -3.32
N GLN A 47 3.46 0.45 -2.81
CA GLN A 47 3.64 1.82 -3.34
C GLN A 47 4.12 1.82 -4.79
N VAL A 48 4.96 0.85 -5.16
CA VAL A 48 5.46 0.69 -6.53
C VAL A 48 4.36 0.21 -7.48
N ALA A 49 3.55 -0.75 -7.05
CA ALA A 49 2.40 -1.21 -7.81
C ALA A 49 1.31 -0.14 -7.94
N LEU A 50 1.05 0.59 -6.85
CA LEU A 50 0.10 1.70 -6.80
C LEU A 50 0.50 2.80 -7.80
N SER A 51 1.77 3.23 -7.80
CA SER A 51 2.29 4.23 -8.76
C SER A 51 2.23 3.81 -10.23
N ARG A 52 2.02 2.52 -10.50
CA ARG A 52 1.82 1.96 -11.85
C ARG A 52 0.35 1.79 -12.19
N GLY A 53 -0.57 2.17 -11.30
CA GLY A 53 -2.00 1.94 -11.42
C GLY A 53 -2.37 0.45 -11.43
N PHE A 54 -1.54 -0.41 -10.85
CA PHE A 54 -1.81 -1.84 -10.84
C PHE A 54 -2.90 -2.16 -9.81
N PRO A 55 -3.85 -3.06 -10.14
CA PRO A 55 -4.92 -3.45 -9.21
C PRO A 55 -4.45 -4.45 -8.15
N VAL A 56 -3.24 -4.99 -8.28
CA VAL A 56 -2.70 -6.02 -7.41
C VAL A 56 -1.17 -5.92 -7.35
N PHE A 57 -0.62 -6.33 -6.21
CA PHE A 57 0.80 -6.65 -6.06
C PHE A 57 0.95 -7.95 -5.28
N ALA A 58 2.17 -8.49 -5.26
CA ALA A 58 2.49 -9.68 -4.51
C ALA A 58 3.89 -9.61 -3.92
N VAL A 59 4.07 -10.27 -2.78
CA VAL A 59 5.35 -10.43 -2.11
C VAL A 59 5.70 -11.91 -2.03
N GLN A 60 6.94 -12.25 -2.37
CA GLN A 60 7.49 -13.60 -2.30
C GLN A 60 8.73 -13.63 -1.42
N ASN A 61 8.92 -14.73 -0.69
CA ASN A 61 10.13 -15.01 0.08
C ASN A 61 10.61 -13.84 0.98
N GLY A 62 9.66 -13.20 1.67
CA GLY A 62 9.92 -12.13 2.63
C GLY A 62 10.11 -10.74 2.03
N GLY A 63 10.19 -10.58 0.70
CA GLY A 63 10.25 -9.23 0.14
C GLY A 63 10.41 -9.04 -1.35
N TRP A 64 10.56 -10.11 -2.14
CA TRP A 64 10.59 -10.00 -3.60
C TRP A 64 9.24 -9.50 -4.10
N CYS A 65 9.26 -8.45 -4.91
CA CYS A 65 8.07 -7.71 -5.32
C CYS A 65 7.62 -8.06 -6.74
N ALA A 66 6.31 -8.23 -6.89
CA ALA A 66 5.63 -8.41 -8.16
C ALA A 66 4.36 -7.56 -8.24
N GLY A 67 3.94 -7.23 -9.46
CA GLY A 67 2.72 -6.49 -9.72
C GLY A 67 2.42 -6.42 -11.21
N SER A 68 1.13 -6.34 -11.56
CA SER A 68 0.70 -6.24 -12.96
C SER A 68 -0.70 -5.66 -13.09
N ALA A 69 -0.93 -4.92 -14.17
CA ALA A 69 -2.26 -4.46 -14.57
C ALA A 69 -3.26 -5.62 -14.78
N ASP A 70 -2.77 -6.79 -15.23
CA ASP A 70 -3.59 -7.99 -15.45
C ASP A 70 -3.50 -8.99 -14.28
N GLY A 71 -2.81 -8.63 -13.19
CA GLY A 71 -2.47 -9.58 -12.14
C GLY A 71 -3.69 -10.21 -11.47
N LEU A 72 -4.85 -9.52 -11.43
CA LEU A 72 -6.11 -10.07 -10.91
C LEU A 72 -6.62 -11.28 -11.70
N ASN A 73 -6.18 -11.47 -12.95
CA ASN A 73 -6.55 -12.60 -13.78
C ASN A 73 -5.50 -13.71 -13.80
N THR A 74 -4.30 -13.46 -13.29
CA THR A 74 -3.15 -14.38 -13.45
C THR A 74 -2.61 -14.93 -12.13
N TYR A 75 -2.85 -14.25 -10.99
CA TYR A 75 -2.25 -14.63 -9.70
C TYR A 75 -2.57 -16.06 -9.26
N TYR A 76 -3.74 -16.59 -9.66
CA TYR A 76 -4.23 -17.91 -9.27
C TYR A 76 -3.83 -19.03 -10.23
N LYS A 77 -3.02 -18.74 -11.26
CA LYS A 77 -2.68 -19.67 -12.36
C LYS A 77 -2.16 -21.03 -11.89
N TYR A 78 -1.38 -21.08 -10.81
CA TYR A 78 -0.78 -22.32 -10.27
C TYR A 78 -1.53 -22.88 -9.05
N GLY A 79 -2.66 -22.28 -8.68
CA GLY A 79 -3.46 -22.68 -7.52
C GLY A 79 -2.94 -22.14 -6.18
N ALA A 80 -3.70 -22.42 -5.13
CA ALA A 80 -3.38 -21.98 -3.78
C ALA A 80 -2.14 -22.71 -3.23
N SER A 81 -1.36 -22.02 -2.40
CA SER A 81 -0.16 -22.58 -1.76
C SER A 81 -0.25 -22.51 -0.24
N PRO A 82 0.26 -23.52 0.50
CA PRO A 82 0.39 -23.45 1.95
C PRO A 82 1.72 -22.84 2.41
N ALA A 83 2.60 -22.43 1.49
CA ALA A 83 3.98 -22.09 1.80
C ALA A 83 4.20 -20.63 2.25
N CYS A 84 3.19 -19.75 2.20
CA CYS A 84 3.35 -18.39 2.69
C CYS A 84 3.45 -18.36 4.22
N ALA A 85 4.37 -17.52 4.71
CA ALA A 85 4.45 -17.21 6.12
C ALA A 85 3.29 -16.28 6.56
N ALA A 86 2.96 -16.30 7.85
CA ALA A 86 1.89 -15.48 8.42
C ALA A 86 2.25 -13.98 8.53
N ASP A 87 3.46 -13.60 8.13
CA ASP A 87 3.96 -12.22 8.13
C ASP A 87 3.53 -11.44 6.88
N GLY A 88 2.91 -12.10 5.89
CA GLY A 88 2.50 -11.49 4.63
C GLY A 88 3.62 -11.34 3.59
N GLY A 89 4.82 -11.84 3.87
CA GLY A 89 5.96 -11.78 2.96
C GLY A 89 5.95 -12.87 1.88
N GLY A 90 4.90 -13.70 1.82
CA GLY A 90 4.85 -14.88 0.96
C GLY A 90 5.77 -16.01 1.47
N GLY A 91 6.26 -16.84 0.55
CA GLY A 91 7.11 -17.99 0.84
C GLY A 91 7.96 -18.39 -0.36
N ASP A 92 8.66 -19.52 -0.26
CA ASP A 92 9.44 -20.07 -1.39
C ASP A 92 8.49 -20.49 -2.52
N LEU A 93 8.63 -19.83 -3.69
CA LEU A 93 7.72 -19.95 -4.83
C LEU A 93 6.22 -19.83 -4.44
N ALA A 94 5.93 -18.99 -3.45
CA ALA A 94 4.57 -18.71 -3.01
C ALA A 94 4.39 -17.21 -2.80
N ASN A 95 3.44 -16.65 -3.53
CA ASN A 95 3.08 -15.25 -3.50
C ASN A 95 2.00 -15.04 -2.45
N GLU A 96 2.26 -14.18 -1.47
CA GLU A 96 1.16 -13.51 -0.76
C GLU A 96 0.68 -12.39 -1.68
N VAL A 97 -0.58 -12.48 -2.12
CA VAL A 97 -1.15 -11.58 -3.14
C VAL A 97 -2.08 -10.59 -2.46
N TYR A 98 -1.97 -9.32 -2.85
CA TYR A 98 -2.71 -8.22 -2.26
C TYR A 98 -3.45 -7.42 -3.33
N GLY A 99 -4.78 -7.34 -3.24
CA GLY A 99 -5.61 -6.52 -4.09
C GLY A 99 -5.65 -5.09 -3.58
N ILE A 100 -5.31 -4.12 -4.43
CA ILE A 100 -5.25 -2.70 -4.07
C ILE A 100 -6.67 -2.13 -4.04
N THR A 101 -7.09 -1.59 -2.90
CA THR A 101 -8.42 -1.02 -2.69
C THR A 101 -8.34 0.50 -2.65
N GLY A 102 -8.56 1.12 -3.81
CA GLY A 102 -9.00 2.51 -4.03
C GLY A 102 -8.57 3.58 -3.03
N THR A 103 -7.43 4.19 -3.30
CA THR A 103 -7.08 5.62 -3.10
C THR A 103 -5.98 5.92 -4.12
N ASP A 104 -5.88 7.14 -4.64
CA ASP A 104 -5.23 7.47 -5.93
C ASP A 104 -3.85 6.83 -6.15
N ALA A 105 -3.47 6.58 -7.42
CA ALA A 105 -2.24 5.86 -7.82
C ALA A 105 -0.94 6.43 -7.22
N ASP A 106 -0.96 7.66 -6.72
CA ASP A 106 0.18 8.32 -6.07
C ASP A 106 0.13 8.27 -4.53
N GLY A 107 -0.86 7.58 -3.95
CA GLY A 107 -1.17 7.60 -2.52
C GLY A 107 -1.80 8.92 -2.04
N CYS A 108 -2.08 9.84 -2.95
CA CYS A 108 -2.50 11.21 -2.66
C CYS A 108 -4.03 11.34 -2.56
N GLY A 109 -4.59 10.84 -1.45
CA GLY A 109 -6.00 11.04 -1.11
C GLY A 109 -6.94 9.89 -1.43
N GLY A 110 -8.18 9.99 -0.94
CA GLY A 110 -9.29 9.09 -1.24
C GLY A 110 -10.11 8.66 -0.01
N ASN A 111 -10.95 7.63 -0.16
CA ASN A 111 -11.99 7.29 0.83
C ASN A 111 -11.61 6.08 1.69
N LEU A 112 -11.46 6.31 2.99
CA LEU A 112 -11.10 5.30 3.98
C LEU A 112 -12.34 4.89 4.78
N THR A 113 -12.81 3.66 4.57
CA THR A 113 -14.06 3.16 5.18
C THR A 113 -13.87 1.99 6.14
N ALA A 114 -12.66 1.44 6.19
CA ALA A 114 -12.37 0.28 7.03
C ALA A 114 -12.00 0.69 8.48
N PRO A 115 -12.16 -0.21 9.48
CA PRO A 115 -12.24 0.18 10.90
C PRO A 115 -10.96 0.70 11.57
N SER A 116 -9.80 0.58 10.91
CA SER A 116 -8.47 1.03 11.33
C SER A 116 -7.64 1.13 10.07
N GLY A 117 -6.49 1.81 9.96
CA GLY A 117 -5.71 1.85 8.71
C GLY A 117 -4.42 2.65 8.81
N LEU A 118 -3.67 2.74 7.70
CA LEU A 118 -2.48 3.59 7.59
C LEU A 118 -2.68 4.59 6.44
N VAL A 119 -2.37 5.86 6.71
CA VAL A 119 -2.28 6.92 5.71
C VAL A 119 -0.82 7.34 5.63
N THR A 120 -0.31 7.46 4.42
CA THR A 120 1.07 7.88 4.15
C THR A 120 1.06 9.08 3.23
N SER A 121 2.12 9.90 3.30
CA SER A 121 2.33 10.94 2.29
C SER A 121 2.53 10.31 0.92
N PRO A 122 2.26 11.05 -0.17
CA PRO A 122 2.64 10.60 -1.50
C PRO A 122 4.12 10.21 -1.54
N ASN A 123 4.44 9.15 -2.27
CA ASN A 123 5.80 8.59 -2.41
C ASN A 123 6.46 8.02 -1.14
N TYR A 124 5.78 8.00 0.01
CA TYR A 124 6.35 7.42 1.22
C TYR A 124 6.91 6.00 0.95
N PRO A 125 8.12 5.65 1.43
CA PRO A 125 8.93 6.34 2.44
C PRO A 125 9.85 7.45 1.91
N ASP A 126 9.83 7.74 0.62
CA ASP A 126 10.58 8.85 0.05
C ASP A 126 9.87 10.18 0.31
N ASN A 127 10.55 11.29 0.01
CA ASN A 127 9.97 12.62 0.16
C ASN A 127 8.74 12.79 -0.74
N TYR A 128 7.71 13.46 -0.21
CA TYR A 128 6.57 13.88 -1.00
C TYR A 128 7.00 14.90 -2.07
N GLY A 129 6.26 14.95 -3.18
CA GLY A 129 6.53 15.89 -4.26
C GLY A 129 6.12 17.32 -3.91
N ASN A 130 6.68 18.30 -4.61
CA ASN A 130 6.27 19.70 -4.48
C ASN A 130 4.79 19.88 -4.83
N ASP A 131 4.14 20.87 -4.22
CA ASP A 131 2.74 21.25 -4.47
C ASP A 131 1.73 20.09 -4.26
N ALA A 132 2.09 19.10 -3.43
CA ALA A 132 1.21 18.00 -3.09
C ALA A 132 -0.02 18.50 -2.33
N ASN A 133 -1.21 18.30 -2.90
CA ASN A 133 -2.49 18.65 -2.29
C ASN A 133 -3.37 17.40 -2.24
N CYS A 134 -3.32 16.69 -1.11
CA CYS A 134 -3.95 15.39 -0.94
C CYS A 134 -5.02 15.46 0.15
N GLU A 135 -6.17 14.84 -0.11
CA GLU A 135 -7.29 14.81 0.83
C GLU A 135 -7.77 13.37 1.04
N TRP A 136 -7.81 12.93 2.30
CA TRP A 136 -8.37 11.63 2.67
C TRP A 136 -9.63 11.81 3.50
N THR A 137 -10.70 11.14 3.10
CA THR A 137 -11.98 11.16 3.80
C THR A 137 -12.14 9.87 4.60
N ILE A 138 -12.11 9.97 5.93
CA ILE A 138 -12.30 8.82 6.83
C ILE A 138 -13.78 8.74 7.21
N THR A 139 -14.44 7.65 6.81
CA THR A 139 -15.86 7.40 7.12
C THR A 139 -16.00 6.17 8.01
N THR A 140 -16.63 6.33 9.16
CA THR A 140 -16.92 5.22 10.10
C THR A 140 -18.42 5.09 10.37
N PRO A 141 -18.93 3.91 10.78
CA PRO A 141 -20.29 3.77 11.25
C PRO A 141 -20.63 4.76 12.39
N VAL A 142 -21.86 5.24 12.42
CA VAL A 142 -22.36 6.18 13.44
C VAL A 142 -22.11 5.63 14.84
N GLY A 143 -21.56 6.48 15.72
CA GLY A 143 -21.22 6.12 17.11
C GLY A 143 -19.81 5.56 17.30
N SER A 144 -19.04 5.41 16.23
CA SER A 144 -17.61 5.08 16.31
C SER A 144 -16.78 6.31 16.65
N LEU A 145 -15.61 6.10 17.28
CA LEU A 145 -14.62 7.14 17.54
C LEU A 145 -13.38 6.89 16.69
N ILE A 146 -12.95 7.91 15.96
CA ILE A 146 -11.71 7.87 15.16
C ILE A 146 -10.54 8.22 16.08
N HIS A 147 -9.52 7.34 16.10
CA HIS A 147 -8.26 7.58 16.81
C HIS A 147 -7.12 7.68 15.80
N LEU A 148 -6.62 8.90 15.60
CA LEU A 148 -5.48 9.17 14.72
C LEU A 148 -4.17 9.10 15.51
N ILE A 149 -3.18 8.38 14.97
CA ILE A 149 -1.86 8.22 15.58
C ILE A 149 -0.81 8.55 14.52
N PHE A 150 0.01 9.56 14.78
CA PHE A 150 1.15 9.90 13.93
C PHE A 150 2.35 9.04 14.32
N VAL A 151 2.72 8.09 13.45
CA VAL A 151 3.88 7.21 13.65
C VAL A 151 5.17 7.85 13.13
N SER A 152 5.06 8.60 12.03
CA SER A 152 6.13 9.41 11.44
C SER A 152 5.52 10.73 10.97
N PHE A 153 6.19 11.85 11.24
CA PHE A 153 5.72 13.17 10.84
C PHE A 153 6.92 14.06 10.51
N HIS A 154 7.06 14.42 9.23
CA HIS A 154 8.11 15.29 8.73
C HIS A 154 7.57 16.07 7.53
N VAL A 155 7.43 17.38 7.69
CA VAL A 155 6.98 18.33 6.66
C VAL A 155 7.95 19.50 6.58
N GLU A 156 8.02 20.18 5.44
CA GLU A 156 8.84 21.38 5.26
C GLU A 156 8.35 22.49 6.19
N GLU A 157 9.26 22.97 7.06
CA GLU A 157 8.93 23.97 8.07
C GLU A 157 8.47 25.27 7.41
N LEU A 158 7.35 25.84 7.90
CA LEU A 158 6.73 27.09 7.43
C LEU A 158 6.03 27.05 6.06
N PHE A 159 6.21 26.00 5.26
CA PHE A 159 5.61 25.90 3.92
C PHE A 159 4.50 24.85 3.87
N ASP A 160 4.76 23.69 4.45
CA ASP A 160 3.86 22.55 4.36
C ASP A 160 3.15 22.28 5.70
N PHE A 161 1.98 21.67 5.63
CA PHE A 161 1.15 21.37 6.78
C PHE A 161 0.24 20.18 6.52
N LEU A 162 -0.26 19.58 7.61
CA LEU A 162 -1.32 18.59 7.58
C LEU A 162 -2.42 19.07 8.50
N SER A 163 -3.61 19.29 7.94
CA SER A 163 -4.80 19.70 8.71
C SER A 163 -5.79 18.54 8.82
N VAL A 164 -6.49 18.47 9.95
CA VAL A 164 -7.55 17.49 10.24
C VAL A 164 -8.86 18.25 10.41
N TYR A 165 -9.90 17.85 9.68
CA TYR A 165 -11.21 18.51 9.70
C TYR A 165 -12.31 17.55 10.16
N ASP A 166 -13.30 18.06 10.91
CA ASP A 166 -14.54 17.36 11.26
C ASP A 166 -15.63 17.70 10.25
N GLY A 167 -15.68 16.92 9.17
CA GLY A 167 -16.65 17.07 8.10
C GLY A 167 -16.16 16.49 6.77
N PRO A 168 -16.93 16.66 5.70
CA PRO A 168 -16.64 16.05 4.41
C PRO A 168 -15.63 16.83 3.55
N SER A 169 -15.14 18.00 3.99
CA SER A 169 -14.14 18.80 3.27
C SER A 169 -13.38 19.76 4.18
N ASP A 170 -12.33 20.38 3.64
CA ASP A 170 -11.50 21.44 4.23
C ASP A 170 -12.24 22.72 4.67
N SER A 171 -13.50 22.88 4.25
CA SER A 171 -14.38 23.97 4.68
C SER A 171 -15.03 23.73 6.05
N ALA A 172 -14.84 22.55 6.63
CA ALA A 172 -15.44 22.15 7.90
C ALA A 172 -14.62 22.62 9.12
N VAL A 173 -14.98 22.14 10.31
CA VAL A 173 -14.28 22.55 11.54
C VAL A 173 -12.88 21.94 11.57
N GLU A 174 -11.84 22.79 11.54
CA GLU A 174 -10.47 22.34 11.73
C GLU A 174 -10.25 21.89 13.18
N LEU A 175 -9.92 20.62 13.36
CA LEU A 175 -9.61 20.01 14.65
C LEU A 175 -8.15 20.18 15.03
N GLN A 176 -7.25 20.09 14.05
CA GLN A 176 -5.80 20.15 14.25
C GLN A 176 -5.07 20.60 12.98
N ARG A 177 -3.93 21.26 13.17
CA ARG A 177 -2.92 21.61 12.17
C ARG A 177 -1.52 21.40 12.74
#